data_AF-A0A1C6L132-F1
#
_entry.id   AF-A0A1C6L132-F1
#
_cell.length_a   1.000
_cell.length_b   1.000
_cell.length_c   1.000
_cell.angle_alpha   90.00
_cell.angle_beta   90.00
_cell.angle_gamma   90.00
#
_symmetry.space_group_name_H-M   'P 1'
#
loop_
_entity.id
_entity.type
_entity.pdbx_description
1 polymer ?
#
loop_
_entity_poly.entity_id
_entity_poly.type
_entity_poly.pdbx_seq_one_letter_code
_entity_poly.pdbx_strand_id
1 'polypeptide(L)'
;MKRKLLTALISASLILGVTSIPSFAEAEQGYIDDVNQLKSVLQQDVRMEDLKDIVAPEVAAEFMGEKLNQAVELIGGQKFTADMQEQTDGSLYGEQSFDLGDGCEFVIELSDKSEEYLPATSRAVVSDPKWLGYGNRSFTAKASVKCAIGTANMSLTNRYELSANGIDERPGIATCSCSSMGSSITNGTPQITDSVARTPGASDVNMHCVYSLTAYSVKGSIIKSKYKLNTTIGFVDINKSTKKVKVKQSWSLAKVS
;
A
#
# COMPACT_ATOMS: atom_id res chain seq x y z
N MET A 1 -7.46 41.05 -4.30
CA MET A 1 -6.99 39.83 -5.00
C MET A 1 -8.19 38.92 -5.24
N LYS A 2 -8.36 38.46 -6.48
CA LYS A 2 -9.60 37.83 -6.98
C LYS A 2 -9.76 36.41 -6.44
N ARG A 3 -10.78 36.19 -5.60
CA ARG A 3 -11.32 34.84 -5.29
C ARG A 3 -12.04 34.35 -6.54
N LYS A 4 -11.58 33.25 -7.15
CA LYS A 4 -12.31 32.61 -8.25
C LYS A 4 -13.42 31.76 -7.63
N LEU A 5 -14.68 32.20 -7.82
CA LEU A 5 -15.87 31.40 -7.58
C LEU A 5 -15.85 30.19 -8.53
N LEU A 6 -16.02 29.00 -7.99
CA LEU A 6 -16.38 27.80 -8.74
C LEU A 6 -17.77 27.38 -8.27
N THR A 7 -18.78 27.71 -9.07
CA THR A 7 -20.18 27.37 -8.84
C THR A 7 -20.43 25.98 -9.42
N ALA A 8 -20.48 24.94 -8.58
CA ALA A 8 -20.96 23.63 -8.99
C ALA A 8 -22.46 23.53 -8.65
N LEU A 9 -23.29 23.59 -9.69
CA LEU A 9 -24.73 23.33 -9.64
C LEU A 9 -24.95 21.83 -9.36
N ILE A 10 -25.37 21.48 -8.13
CA ILE A 10 -25.98 20.18 -7.86
C ILE A 10 -27.44 20.27 -8.30
N SER A 11 -27.70 19.89 -9.55
CA SER A 11 -29.05 19.67 -10.05
C SER A 11 -29.58 18.35 -9.50
N ALA A 12 -30.34 18.43 -8.40
CA ALA A 12 -31.23 17.36 -7.98
C ALA A 12 -32.47 17.35 -8.89
N SER A 13 -32.75 16.22 -9.56
CA SER A 13 -34.06 15.88 -10.17
C SER A 13 -33.99 14.47 -10.78
N LEU A 14 -34.94 13.54 -10.62
CA LEU A 14 -36.26 13.51 -9.98
C LEU A 14 -36.82 12.09 -10.19
N ILE A 15 -37.66 11.53 -9.31
CA ILE A 15 -39.03 11.04 -9.66
C ILE A 15 -39.94 11.11 -8.40
N LEU A 16 -40.79 12.15 -8.40
CA LEU A 16 -42.21 12.25 -8.04
C LEU A 16 -42.80 11.51 -6.81
N GLY A 17 -43.12 12.32 -5.79
CA GLY A 17 -44.22 12.13 -4.84
C GLY A 17 -44.61 13.48 -4.24
N VAL A 18 -45.77 14.02 -4.62
CA VAL A 18 -46.22 15.41 -4.37
C VAL A 18 -46.67 15.59 -2.91
N THR A 19 -46.11 16.57 -2.18
CA THR A 19 -46.83 17.64 -1.42
C THR A 19 -45.90 18.44 -0.48
N SER A 20 -46.04 19.78 -0.52
CA SER A 20 -45.52 20.83 0.39
C SER A 20 -44.01 21.02 0.60
N ILE A 21 -43.48 22.08 -0.03
CA ILE A 21 -42.14 22.65 0.18
C ILE A 21 -42.25 23.80 1.20
N PRO A 22 -41.42 23.88 2.26
CA PRO A 22 -40.88 25.14 2.73
C PRO A 22 -39.52 25.40 2.07
N SER A 23 -39.36 26.65 1.65
CA SER A 23 -38.24 27.25 0.94
C SER A 23 -36.85 26.79 1.43
N PHE A 24 -35.99 26.35 0.49
CA PHE A 24 -34.57 26.16 0.75
C PHE A 24 -33.89 27.51 0.93
N ALA A 25 -33.50 27.80 2.17
CA ALA A 25 -32.61 28.88 2.53
C ALA A 25 -31.20 28.64 1.96
N GLU A 26 -30.45 29.73 1.76
CA GLU A 26 -29.03 29.80 1.43
C GLU A 26 -28.21 28.60 1.92
N ALA A 27 -27.62 27.84 0.99
CA ALA A 27 -26.69 26.78 1.33
C ALA A 27 -25.36 27.39 1.80
N GLU A 28 -25.16 27.45 3.12
CA GLU A 28 -23.82 27.45 3.70
C GLU A 28 -23.03 26.26 3.11
N GLN A 29 -21.75 26.44 2.79
CA GLN A 29 -20.88 25.31 2.43
C GLN A 29 -20.93 24.29 3.58
N GLY A 30 -21.64 23.19 3.36
CA GLY A 30 -21.88 22.17 4.38
C GLY A 30 -20.55 21.56 4.82
N TYR A 31 -20.23 21.74 6.10
CA TYR A 31 -19.12 21.05 6.74
C TYR A 31 -19.46 19.55 6.83
N ILE A 32 -18.56 18.70 6.34
CA ILE A 32 -18.70 17.25 6.31
C ILE A 32 -18.10 16.70 7.60
N ASP A 33 -18.97 16.32 8.54
CA ASP A 33 -18.63 15.78 9.85
C ASP A 33 -19.03 14.29 10.02
N ASP A 34 -19.50 13.65 8.96
CA ASP A 34 -19.89 12.24 8.92
C ASP A 34 -19.24 11.47 7.75
N VAL A 35 -18.84 10.22 8.01
CA VAL A 35 -18.17 9.35 7.02
C VAL A 35 -19.10 8.99 5.85
N ASN A 36 -20.40 8.83 6.07
CA ASN A 36 -21.33 8.49 4.99
C ASN A 36 -21.59 9.70 4.08
N GLN A 37 -21.65 10.90 4.66
CA GLN A 37 -21.66 12.14 3.87
C GLN A 37 -20.41 12.24 3.00
N LEU A 38 -19.22 11.98 3.56
CA LEU A 38 -17.98 11.95 2.80
C LEU A 38 -18.04 10.94 1.65
N LYS A 39 -18.47 9.70 1.91
CA LYS A 39 -18.64 8.67 0.86
C LYS A 39 -19.57 9.12 -0.27
N SER A 40 -20.69 9.76 0.08
CA SER A 40 -21.62 10.29 -0.92
C SER A 40 -21.00 11.40 -1.79
N VAL A 41 -20.11 12.22 -1.23
CA VAL A 41 -19.38 13.24 -1.99
C VAL A 41 -18.31 12.60 -2.88
N LEU A 42 -17.63 11.56 -2.40
CA LEU A 42 -16.59 10.84 -3.14
C LEU A 42 -17.10 10.04 -4.35
N GLN A 43 -18.42 9.83 -4.47
CA GLN A 43 -19.02 9.31 -5.70
C GLN A 43 -18.97 10.30 -6.87
N GLN A 44 -18.67 11.57 -6.58
CA GLN A 44 -18.43 12.61 -7.56
C GLN A 44 -16.92 12.70 -7.85
N ASP A 45 -16.54 13.13 -9.05
CA ASP A 45 -15.13 13.36 -9.40
C ASP A 45 -14.58 14.59 -8.66
N VAL A 46 -14.13 14.36 -7.42
CA VAL A 46 -13.62 15.40 -6.51
C VAL A 46 -12.13 15.18 -6.21
N ARG A 47 -11.41 16.29 -6.00
CA ARG A 47 -9.98 16.25 -5.64
C ARG A 47 -9.79 16.66 -4.19
N MET A 48 -8.65 16.26 -3.62
CA MET A 48 -8.30 16.55 -2.23
C MET A 48 -8.37 18.05 -1.89
N GLU A 49 -7.92 18.90 -2.82
CA GLU A 49 -7.91 20.36 -2.64
C GLU A 49 -9.31 20.95 -2.47
N ASP A 50 -10.31 20.29 -3.04
CA ASP A 50 -11.71 20.69 -3.00
C ASP A 50 -12.38 20.22 -1.68
N LEU A 51 -11.77 19.25 -0.98
CA LEU A 51 -12.28 18.64 0.26
C LEU A 51 -11.65 19.19 1.54
N LYS A 52 -10.41 19.70 1.46
CA LYS A 52 -9.59 20.05 2.65
C LYS A 52 -10.18 21.07 3.61
N ASP A 53 -11.01 21.97 3.11
CA ASP A 53 -11.60 23.07 3.89
C ASP A 53 -13.03 22.74 4.35
N ILE A 54 -13.60 21.62 3.90
CA ILE A 54 -14.98 21.22 4.18
C ILE A 54 -15.08 19.88 4.91
N VAL A 55 -14.06 19.01 4.86
CA VAL A 55 -14.07 17.72 5.57
C VAL A 55 -13.40 17.83 6.92
N ALA A 56 -14.09 17.39 7.98
CA ALA A 56 -13.49 17.29 9.30
C ALA A 56 -12.28 16.32 9.29
N PRO A 57 -11.11 16.72 9.83
CA PRO A 57 -9.92 15.87 9.83
C PRO A 57 -10.15 14.48 10.45
N GLU A 58 -10.98 14.41 11.50
CA GLU A 58 -11.37 13.16 12.16
C GLU A 58 -12.17 12.22 11.25
N VAL A 59 -13.04 12.77 10.38
CA VAL A 59 -13.83 12.00 9.41
C VAL A 59 -12.94 11.44 8.31
N ALA A 60 -12.03 12.27 7.79
CA ALA A 60 -11.04 11.81 6.82
C ALA A 60 -10.12 10.73 7.39
N ALA A 61 -9.72 10.88 8.66
CA ALA A 61 -8.92 9.89 9.37
C ALA A 61 -9.65 8.58 9.60
N GLU A 62 -10.92 8.64 9.99
CA GLU A 62 -11.78 7.48 10.15
C GLU A 62 -12.00 6.75 8.82
N PHE A 63 -12.29 7.48 7.75
CA PHE A 63 -12.45 6.93 6.42
C PHE A 63 -11.16 6.27 5.90
N MET A 64 -10.00 6.90 6.08
CA MET A 64 -8.70 6.28 5.72
C MET A 64 -8.44 4.99 6.51
N GLY A 65 -8.77 4.97 7.80
CA GLY A 65 -8.69 3.77 8.63
C GLY A 65 -9.64 2.66 8.18
N GLU A 66 -10.86 3.02 7.77
CA GLU A 66 -11.83 2.09 7.18
C GLU A 66 -11.26 1.45 5.91
N LYS A 67 -10.70 2.25 4.99
CA LYS A 67 -10.15 1.77 3.72
C LYS A 67 -8.91 0.89 3.88
N LEU A 68 -8.03 1.20 4.83
CA LEU A 68 -6.91 0.32 5.17
C LEU A 68 -7.38 -1.02 5.78
N ASN A 69 -8.44 -1.02 6.59
CA ASN A 69 -9.01 -2.27 7.09
C ASN A 69 -9.65 -3.09 5.95
N GLN A 70 -10.42 -2.45 5.07
CA GLN A 70 -11.00 -3.10 3.89
C GLN A 70 -9.93 -3.70 2.99
N ALA A 71 -8.81 -2.99 2.76
CA ALA A 71 -7.69 -3.51 1.98
C ALA A 71 -7.12 -4.80 2.58
N VAL A 72 -6.94 -4.85 3.90
CA VAL A 72 -6.47 -6.05 4.62
C VAL A 72 -7.48 -7.20 4.55
N GLU A 73 -8.77 -6.90 4.70
CA GLU A 73 -9.84 -7.90 4.63
C GLU A 73 -9.94 -8.50 3.23
N LEU A 74 -9.83 -7.67 2.18
CA LEU A 74 -9.90 -8.09 0.78
C LEU A 74 -8.81 -9.09 0.41
N ILE A 75 -7.59 -8.87 0.91
CA ILE A 75 -6.47 -9.79 0.67
C ILE A 75 -6.39 -10.94 1.71
N GLY A 76 -7.27 -10.91 2.72
CA GLY A 76 -7.45 -11.98 3.70
C GLY A 76 -6.21 -12.39 4.48
N GLY A 77 -5.20 -11.52 4.58
CA GLY A 77 -3.90 -11.87 5.16
C GLY A 77 -3.16 -13.01 4.46
N GLN A 78 -3.59 -13.37 3.23
CA GLN A 78 -2.99 -14.45 2.46
C GLN A 78 -1.60 -14.07 1.97
N LYS A 79 -0.77 -15.08 1.70
CA LYS A 79 0.57 -14.91 1.13
C LYS A 79 0.45 -14.88 -0.39
N PHE A 80 0.71 -13.73 -0.98
CA PHE A 80 0.66 -13.55 -2.43
C PHE A 80 2.03 -13.83 -3.03
N THR A 81 2.04 -14.59 -4.13
CA THR A 81 3.25 -14.83 -4.91
C THR A 81 3.56 -13.59 -5.73
N ALA A 82 4.84 -13.24 -5.87
CA ALA A 82 5.26 -12.03 -6.56
C ALA A 82 5.32 -12.26 -8.08
N ASP A 83 4.25 -11.89 -8.79
CA ASP A 83 4.23 -11.85 -10.25
C ASP A 83 4.87 -10.54 -10.74
N MET A 84 6.09 -10.63 -11.28
CA MET A 84 6.90 -9.47 -11.68
C MET A 84 7.52 -9.67 -13.06
N GLN A 85 7.75 -8.57 -13.78
CA GLN A 85 8.38 -8.53 -15.09
C GLN A 85 9.75 -7.88 -15.03
N GLU A 86 10.69 -8.38 -15.83
CA GLU A 86 12.02 -7.79 -15.96
C GLU A 86 11.96 -6.44 -16.68
N GLN A 87 12.58 -5.45 -16.05
CA GLN A 87 12.72 -4.09 -16.54
C GLN A 87 14.01 -3.93 -17.32
N THR A 88 14.14 -2.82 -18.04
CA THR A 88 15.31 -2.54 -18.88
C THR A 88 16.60 -2.39 -18.08
N ASP A 89 16.53 -2.09 -16.78
CA ASP A 89 17.69 -1.99 -15.90
C ASP A 89 18.04 -3.33 -15.20
N GLY A 90 17.36 -4.43 -15.59
CA GLY A 90 17.52 -5.74 -14.97
C GLY A 90 16.84 -5.89 -13.61
N SER A 91 16.13 -4.86 -13.13
CA SER A 91 15.23 -4.99 -11.97
C SER A 91 13.96 -5.75 -12.36
N LEU A 92 13.28 -6.30 -11.36
CA LEU A 92 11.95 -6.88 -11.51
C LEU A 92 10.93 -5.92 -10.92
N TYR A 93 9.79 -5.78 -11.57
CA TYR A 93 8.68 -4.97 -11.07
C TYR A 93 7.33 -5.65 -11.35
N GLY A 94 6.41 -5.56 -10.39
CA GLY A 94 5.03 -6.00 -10.54
C GLY A 94 4.10 -5.06 -9.79
N GLU A 95 2.88 -4.90 -10.31
CA GLU A 95 1.86 -4.07 -9.69
C GLU A 95 0.51 -4.79 -9.77
N GLN A 96 -0.24 -4.72 -8.68
CA GLN A 96 -1.62 -5.20 -8.64
C GLN A 96 -2.49 -4.19 -7.89
N SER A 97 -3.64 -3.88 -8.48
CA SER A 97 -4.62 -2.95 -7.91
C SER A 97 -5.94 -3.66 -7.64
N PHE A 98 -6.60 -3.23 -6.57
CA PHE A 98 -7.88 -3.73 -6.13
C PHE A 98 -8.81 -2.55 -5.80
N ASP A 99 -10.06 -2.62 -6.27
CA ASP A 99 -11.08 -1.63 -5.97
C ASP A 99 -11.56 -1.78 -4.52
N LEU A 100 -11.56 -0.67 -3.77
CA LEU A 100 -12.07 -0.60 -2.40
C LEU A 100 -13.44 0.10 -2.34
N GLY A 101 -14.03 0.46 -3.47
CA GLY A 101 -15.21 1.31 -3.56
C GLY A 101 -14.93 2.76 -3.12
N ASP A 102 -15.95 3.62 -3.22
CA ASP A 102 -15.88 5.05 -2.88
C ASP A 102 -14.77 5.81 -3.62
N GLY A 103 -14.41 5.36 -4.83
CA GLY A 103 -13.31 5.94 -5.61
C GLY A 103 -11.92 5.70 -5.02
N CYS A 104 -11.78 4.71 -4.11
CA CYS A 104 -10.52 4.33 -3.50
C CYS A 104 -9.96 3.04 -4.12
N GLU A 105 -8.63 2.96 -4.19
CA GLU A 105 -7.91 1.78 -4.65
C GLU A 105 -6.86 1.32 -3.64
N PHE A 106 -6.70 0.00 -3.53
CA PHE A 106 -5.56 -0.62 -2.89
C PHE A 106 -4.57 -1.08 -3.96
N VAL A 107 -3.32 -0.63 -3.87
CA VAL A 107 -2.27 -0.94 -4.83
C VAL A 107 -1.08 -1.58 -4.12
N ILE A 108 -0.62 -2.69 -4.68
CA ILE A 108 0.59 -3.39 -4.27
C ILE A 108 1.62 -3.27 -5.37
N GLU A 109 2.74 -2.65 -5.05
CA GLU A 109 3.92 -2.58 -5.91
C GLU A 109 5.01 -3.50 -5.34
N LEU A 110 5.54 -4.38 -6.18
CA LEU A 110 6.61 -5.30 -5.85
C LEU A 110 7.82 -4.98 -6.73
N SER A 111 9.01 -5.01 -6.13
CA SER A 111 10.23 -4.93 -6.91
C SER A 111 11.34 -5.80 -6.36
N ASP A 112 12.20 -6.31 -7.23
CA ASP A 112 13.44 -6.97 -6.85
C ASP A 112 14.60 -6.41 -7.66
N LYS A 113 15.72 -6.10 -7.01
CA LYS A 113 16.92 -5.66 -7.72
C LYS A 113 18.19 -6.24 -7.12
N SER A 114 19.16 -6.47 -8.00
CA SER A 114 20.56 -6.63 -7.61
C SER A 114 21.07 -5.33 -7.00
N GLU A 115 21.81 -5.40 -5.89
CA GLU A 115 22.55 -4.26 -5.34
C GLU A 115 23.91 -4.06 -6.05
N GLU A 116 24.33 -5.05 -6.84
CA GLU A 116 25.45 -4.93 -7.77
C GLU A 116 24.95 -4.50 -9.16
N TYR A 117 25.72 -3.65 -9.84
CA TYR A 117 25.41 -3.18 -11.19
C TYR A 117 25.47 -4.34 -12.19
N LEU A 118 24.34 -4.65 -12.81
CA LEU A 118 24.25 -5.62 -13.91
C LEU A 118 23.85 -4.87 -15.19
N PRO A 119 24.46 -5.17 -16.35
CA PRO A 119 24.05 -4.57 -17.61
C PRO A 119 22.63 -5.03 -17.99
N ALA A 120 21.83 -4.07 -18.40
CA ALA A 120 20.47 -4.19 -18.94
C ALA A 120 20.28 -5.40 -19.88
N THR A 121 19.30 -6.26 -19.58
CA THR A 121 18.82 -7.31 -20.48
C THR A 121 17.37 -7.05 -20.93
N SER A 122 16.98 -7.69 -22.04
CA SER A 122 15.69 -7.50 -22.71
C SER A 122 14.50 -7.86 -21.83
N ARG A 123 13.38 -7.14 -22.00
CA ARG A 123 12.08 -7.40 -21.33
C ARG A 123 11.61 -8.83 -21.54
N ALA A 124 11.76 -9.68 -20.52
CA ALA A 124 11.15 -11.00 -20.47
C ALA A 124 10.18 -11.07 -19.29
N VAL A 125 9.07 -11.80 -19.48
CA VAL A 125 8.22 -12.20 -18.36
C VAL A 125 9.02 -13.20 -17.53
N VAL A 126 9.23 -12.91 -16.25
CA VAL A 126 9.95 -13.79 -15.34
C VAL A 126 8.92 -14.50 -14.46
N SER A 127 8.75 -15.81 -14.64
CA SER A 127 7.84 -16.60 -13.80
C SER A 127 8.42 -16.83 -12.41
N ASP A 128 7.57 -16.79 -11.37
CA ASP A 128 7.94 -17.20 -10.01
C ASP A 128 7.63 -18.69 -9.83
N PRO A 129 8.57 -19.54 -9.35
CA PRO A 129 9.91 -19.22 -8.87
C PRO A 129 10.96 -18.99 -9.97
N LYS A 130 11.93 -18.12 -9.69
CA LYS A 130 12.91 -17.58 -10.67
C LYS A 130 14.36 -17.75 -10.26
N TRP A 131 15.24 -17.88 -11.25
CA TRP A 131 16.69 -17.99 -11.06
C TRP A 131 17.34 -16.61 -10.98
N LEU A 132 17.98 -16.31 -9.86
CA LEU A 132 18.73 -15.08 -9.62
C LEU A 132 20.21 -15.39 -9.40
N GLY A 133 21.10 -14.50 -9.88
CA GLY A 133 22.53 -14.62 -9.65
C GLY A 133 22.90 -14.45 -8.18
N TYR A 134 24.06 -14.97 -7.78
CA TYR A 134 24.66 -14.70 -6.48
C TYR A 134 24.89 -13.20 -6.26
N GLY A 135 25.03 -12.82 -4.99
CA GLY A 135 25.28 -11.46 -4.55
C GLY A 135 24.12 -10.85 -3.77
N ASN A 136 24.28 -9.58 -3.45
CA ASN A 136 23.33 -8.82 -2.64
C ASN A 136 22.12 -8.38 -3.46
N ARG A 137 20.93 -8.54 -2.88
CA ARG A 137 19.65 -8.18 -3.49
C ARG A 137 18.72 -7.49 -2.51
N SER A 138 17.73 -6.81 -3.06
CA SER A 138 16.68 -6.10 -2.33
C SER A 138 15.31 -6.42 -2.95
N PHE A 139 14.44 -7.09 -2.19
CA PHE A 139 13.03 -7.31 -2.54
C PHE A 139 12.15 -6.34 -1.74
N THR A 140 11.40 -5.48 -2.43
CA THR A 140 10.53 -4.48 -1.80
C THR A 140 9.07 -4.80 -2.08
N ALA A 141 8.26 -4.81 -1.03
CA ALA A 141 6.81 -4.76 -1.13
C ALA A 141 6.31 -3.41 -0.62
N LYS A 142 5.50 -2.72 -1.42
CA LYS A 142 4.86 -1.46 -1.07
C LYS A 142 3.36 -1.58 -1.21
N ALA A 143 2.66 -1.40 -0.10
CA ALA A 143 1.21 -1.40 -0.01
C ALA A 143 0.69 0.02 0.13
N SER A 144 -0.24 0.40 -0.75
CA SER A 144 -0.75 1.77 -0.88
C SER A 144 -2.27 1.77 -0.89
N VAL A 145 -2.92 2.55 -0.02
CA VAL A 145 -4.33 2.90 -0.16
C VAL A 145 -4.41 4.32 -0.67
N LYS A 146 -5.06 4.51 -1.83
CA LYS A 146 -5.22 5.81 -2.48
C LYS A 146 -6.71 6.15 -2.51
N CYS A 147 -7.04 7.34 -2.04
CA CYS A 147 -8.37 7.91 -2.06
C CYS A 147 -8.28 9.39 -2.46
N ALA A 148 -9.41 10.00 -2.86
CA ALA A 148 -9.42 11.44 -3.13
C ALA A 148 -9.05 12.29 -1.91
N ILE A 149 -9.26 11.79 -0.69
CA ILE A 149 -8.87 12.45 0.57
C ILE A 149 -7.38 12.31 0.93
N GLY A 150 -6.60 11.57 0.12
CA GLY A 150 -5.17 11.36 0.30
C GLY A 150 -4.74 9.89 0.18
N THR A 151 -3.45 9.66 0.40
CA THR A 151 -2.81 8.35 0.18
C THR A 151 -2.04 7.92 1.42
N ALA A 152 -2.12 6.63 1.73
CA ALA A 152 -1.36 5.97 2.79
C ALA A 152 -0.48 4.87 2.19
N ASN A 153 0.84 4.93 2.42
CA ASN A 153 1.82 3.99 1.89
C ASN A 153 2.62 3.33 3.01
N MET A 154 2.82 2.02 2.90
CA MET A 154 3.67 1.20 3.76
C MET A 154 4.62 0.39 2.88
N SER A 155 5.93 0.52 3.06
CA SER A 155 6.93 -0.15 2.25
C SER A 155 7.96 -0.87 3.10
N LEU A 156 8.25 -2.13 2.76
CA LEU A 156 9.25 -2.97 3.40
C LEU A 156 10.19 -3.55 2.34
N THR A 157 11.47 -3.20 2.45
CA THR A 157 12.57 -3.77 1.67
C THR A 157 13.30 -4.83 2.47
N ASN A 158 13.14 -6.08 2.05
CA ASN A 158 13.94 -7.23 2.46
C ASN A 158 15.28 -7.21 1.73
N ARG A 159 16.38 -7.12 2.48
CA ARG A 159 17.73 -7.16 1.91
C ARG A 159 18.30 -8.54 2.19
N TYR A 160 18.79 -9.22 1.17
CA TYR A 160 19.33 -10.56 1.34
C TYR A 160 20.55 -10.78 0.44
N GLU A 161 21.32 -11.82 0.74
CA GLU A 161 22.45 -12.30 -0.05
C GLU A 161 22.15 -13.69 -0.59
N LEU A 162 22.46 -13.90 -1.87
CA LEU A 162 22.43 -15.22 -2.50
C LEU A 162 23.85 -15.74 -2.66
N SER A 163 24.13 -16.93 -2.13
CA SER A 163 25.48 -17.53 -2.17
C SER A 163 25.44 -19.03 -2.43
N ALA A 164 26.62 -19.65 -2.48
CA ALA A 164 26.76 -21.12 -2.58
C ALA A 164 26.18 -21.88 -1.37
N ASN A 165 25.92 -21.18 -0.26
CA ASN A 165 25.39 -21.74 0.98
C ASN A 165 23.86 -21.59 1.09
N GLY A 166 23.22 -20.80 0.23
CA GLY A 166 21.79 -20.53 0.28
C GLY A 166 21.50 -19.02 0.34
N ILE A 167 20.56 -18.65 1.21
CA ILE A 167 20.07 -17.27 1.36
C ILE A 167 20.33 -16.75 2.77
N ASP A 168 20.88 -15.55 2.89
CA ASP A 168 21.15 -14.87 4.15
C ASP A 168 20.41 -13.53 4.19
N GLU A 169 19.67 -13.29 5.26
CA GLU A 169 18.97 -12.02 5.50
C GLU A 169 19.96 -10.94 5.99
N ARG A 170 19.66 -9.69 5.65
CA ARG A 170 20.43 -8.49 6.01
C ARG A 170 19.45 -7.44 6.53
N PRO A 171 19.89 -6.49 7.37
CA PRO A 171 19.00 -5.47 7.93
C PRO A 171 18.13 -4.79 6.85
N GLY A 172 16.82 -4.96 6.97
CA GLY A 172 15.84 -4.41 6.05
C GLY A 172 15.62 -2.92 6.22
N ILE A 173 14.86 -2.34 5.30
CA ILE A 173 14.49 -0.92 5.31
C ILE A 173 12.97 -0.83 5.27
N ALA A 174 12.38 -0.11 6.22
CA ALA A 174 10.96 0.25 6.18
C ALA A 174 10.81 1.74 5.95
N THR A 175 9.88 2.11 5.07
CA THR A 175 9.45 3.49 4.85
C THR A 175 7.94 3.57 4.82
N CYS A 176 7.40 4.73 5.15
CA CYS A 176 5.98 5.01 5.03
C CYS A 176 5.75 6.47 4.69
N SER A 177 4.60 6.75 4.11
CA SER A 177 4.12 8.12 3.93
C SER A 177 2.61 8.15 4.02
N CYS A 178 2.07 9.27 4.48
CA CYS A 178 0.63 9.48 4.58
C CYS A 178 0.36 10.93 4.21
N SER A 179 -0.44 11.14 3.17
CA SER A 179 -0.90 12.46 2.72
C SER A 179 -2.37 12.70 3.03
N SER A 180 -3.01 11.87 3.85
CA SER A 180 -4.43 12.04 4.19
C SER A 180 -4.66 13.16 5.19
N MET A 181 -5.80 13.85 5.06
CA MET A 181 -6.26 14.81 6.06
C MET A 181 -6.46 14.12 7.41
N GLY A 182 -5.90 14.71 8.47
CA GLY A 182 -6.15 14.24 9.84
C GLY A 182 -5.49 12.91 10.24
N SER A 183 -4.62 12.30 9.42
CA SER A 183 -3.87 11.11 9.83
C SER A 183 -2.39 11.15 9.50
N SER A 184 -1.63 10.29 10.16
CA SER A 184 -0.25 9.96 9.80
C SER A 184 -0.01 8.45 9.89
N ILE A 185 1.02 7.98 9.18
CA ILE A 185 1.55 6.62 9.34
C ILE A 185 2.99 6.73 9.82
N THR A 186 3.33 5.87 10.77
CA THR A 186 4.70 5.64 11.24
C THR A 186 5.06 4.17 11.07
N ASN A 187 6.34 3.85 10.98
CA ASN A 187 6.84 2.48 10.89
C ASN A 187 7.73 2.14 12.09
N GLY A 188 7.68 0.88 12.51
CA GLY A 188 8.66 0.30 13.43
C GLY A 188 9.96 -0.05 12.73
N THR A 189 10.84 -0.70 13.49
CA THR A 189 12.08 -1.30 12.96
C THR A 189 11.77 -2.65 12.31
N PRO A 190 12.22 -2.91 11.06
CA PRO A 190 12.13 -4.23 10.46
C PRO A 190 12.70 -5.33 11.37
N GLN A 191 11.97 -6.42 11.52
CA GLN A 191 12.36 -7.59 12.32
C GLN A 191 12.56 -8.78 11.40
N ILE A 192 13.78 -9.33 11.39
CA ILE A 192 14.09 -10.59 10.72
C ILE A 192 13.56 -11.72 11.61
N THR A 193 12.70 -12.57 11.07
CA THR A 193 12.11 -13.71 11.78
C THR A 193 12.87 -15.00 11.45
N ASP A 194 13.24 -15.21 10.19
CA ASP A 194 14.15 -16.28 9.77
C ASP A 194 15.34 -15.68 9.02
N SER A 195 16.54 -15.82 9.58
CA SER A 195 17.73 -15.13 9.08
C SER A 195 18.50 -15.89 8.01
N VAL A 196 18.26 -17.20 7.86
CA VAL A 196 19.01 -18.06 6.95
C VAL A 196 18.13 -19.14 6.33
N ALA A 197 18.31 -19.38 5.03
CA ALA A 197 17.74 -20.51 4.31
C ALA A 197 18.87 -21.37 3.73
N ARG A 198 18.88 -22.66 4.08
CA ARG A 198 19.95 -23.62 3.74
C ARG A 198 19.47 -24.89 3.06
N THR A 199 18.17 -25.15 3.11
CA THR A 199 17.54 -26.36 2.59
C THR A 199 16.66 -25.99 1.39
N PRO A 200 17.08 -26.31 0.15
CA PRO A 200 16.26 -26.11 -1.04
C PRO A 200 14.88 -26.75 -0.91
N GLY A 201 13.84 -26.03 -1.32
CA GLY A 201 12.44 -26.45 -1.30
C GLY A 201 11.76 -26.44 0.07
N ALA A 202 12.50 -26.21 1.16
CA ALA A 202 11.98 -26.38 2.53
C ALA A 202 12.31 -25.24 3.51
N SER A 203 13.19 -24.31 3.13
CA SER A 203 13.55 -23.16 3.98
C SER A 203 13.34 -21.85 3.26
N ASP A 204 13.11 -20.80 4.04
CA ASP A 204 12.98 -19.44 3.54
C ASP A 204 13.65 -18.46 4.51
N VAL A 205 13.87 -17.24 4.03
CA VAL A 205 14.19 -16.11 4.90
C VAL A 205 13.04 -15.13 4.86
N ASN A 206 12.74 -14.50 5.98
CA ASN A 206 11.59 -13.62 6.08
C ASN A 206 11.79 -12.52 7.12
N MET A 207 11.12 -11.40 6.88
CA MET A 207 11.07 -10.28 7.79
C MET A 207 9.70 -9.61 7.77
N HIS A 208 9.46 -8.81 8.79
CA HIS A 208 8.25 -8.00 8.86
C HIS A 208 8.52 -6.62 9.46
N CYS A 209 7.61 -5.70 9.20
CA CYS A 209 7.55 -4.40 9.86
C CYS A 209 6.10 -4.09 10.25
N VAL A 210 5.94 -3.43 11.40
CA VAL A 210 4.64 -2.96 11.88
C VAL A 210 4.53 -1.46 11.63
N TYR A 211 3.43 -1.07 10.99
CA TYR A 211 3.08 0.31 10.68
C TYR A 211 1.90 0.72 11.54
N SER A 212 1.95 1.93 12.12
CA SER A 212 0.89 2.45 12.99
C SER A 212 0.21 3.63 12.31
N LEU A 213 -1.10 3.50 12.07
CA LEU A 213 -1.97 4.59 11.64
C LEU A 213 -2.40 5.40 12.86
N THR A 214 -2.13 6.69 12.84
CA THR A 214 -2.53 7.63 13.91
C THR A 214 -3.51 8.64 13.33
N ALA A 215 -4.67 8.77 13.98
CA ALA A 215 -5.62 9.84 13.69
C ALA A 215 -5.39 11.02 14.64
N TYR A 216 -5.48 12.22 14.11
CA TYR A 216 -5.46 13.47 14.86
C TYR A 216 -6.89 13.90 15.17
N SER A 217 -7.13 14.30 16.41
CA SER A 217 -8.40 14.88 16.85
C SER A 217 -8.15 16.10 17.73
N VAL A 218 -9.20 16.88 18.00
CA VAL A 218 -9.18 17.95 19.00
C VAL A 218 -8.75 17.49 20.41
N LYS A 219 -8.85 16.19 20.70
CA LYS A 219 -8.42 15.60 21.99
C LYS A 219 -6.99 15.03 21.95
N GLY A 220 -6.26 15.23 20.86
CA GLY A 220 -4.91 14.73 20.63
C GLY A 220 -4.85 13.58 19.62
N SER A 221 -3.67 12.96 19.53
CA SER A 221 -3.36 11.88 18.59
C SER A 221 -3.74 10.51 19.17
N ILE A 222 -4.42 9.68 18.39
CA ILE A 222 -4.82 8.33 18.80
C ILE A 222 -4.34 7.33 17.74
N ILE A 223 -3.61 6.29 18.16
CA ILE A 223 -3.30 5.15 17.29
C ILE A 223 -4.60 4.42 17.00
N LYS A 224 -5.03 4.43 15.74
CA LYS A 224 -6.28 3.81 15.28
C LYS A 224 -6.10 2.33 14.99
N SER A 225 -5.04 1.99 14.27
CA SER A 225 -4.76 0.63 13.81
C SER A 225 -3.26 0.41 13.64
N LYS A 226 -2.85 -0.85 13.71
CA LYS A 226 -1.52 -1.31 13.31
C LYS A 226 -1.62 -2.39 12.25
N TYR A 227 -0.70 -2.32 11.29
CA TYR A 227 -0.63 -3.22 10.16
C TYR A 227 0.77 -3.84 10.09
N LYS A 228 0.86 -5.16 9.90
CA LYS A 228 2.10 -5.90 9.73
C LYS A 228 2.27 -6.29 8.27
N LEU A 229 3.27 -5.71 7.61
CA LEU A 229 3.71 -6.11 6.27
C LEU A 229 4.85 -7.12 6.43
N ASN A 230 4.72 -8.28 5.78
CA ASN A 230 5.72 -9.34 5.79
C ASN A 230 6.24 -9.56 4.37
N THR A 231 7.52 -9.89 4.26
CA THR A 231 8.16 -10.32 3.01
C THR A 231 8.88 -11.65 3.25
N THR A 232 8.90 -12.51 2.24
CA THR A 232 9.55 -13.82 2.32
C THR A 232 10.24 -14.17 1.01
N ILE A 233 11.47 -14.69 1.13
CA ILE A 233 12.27 -15.23 0.03
C ILE A 233 12.45 -16.73 0.27
N GLY A 234 11.69 -17.54 -0.44
CA GLY A 234 11.76 -19.00 -0.40
C GLY A 234 12.97 -19.53 -1.16
N PHE A 235 13.76 -20.40 -0.53
CA PHE A 235 14.88 -21.08 -1.18
C PHE A 235 14.37 -22.32 -1.91
N VAL A 236 14.29 -22.25 -3.25
CA VAL A 236 13.70 -23.33 -4.06
C VAL A 236 14.76 -24.31 -4.54
N ASP A 237 15.85 -23.81 -5.12
CA ASP A 237 16.91 -24.64 -5.72
C ASP A 237 18.22 -23.85 -5.87
N ILE A 238 19.35 -24.51 -6.10
CA ILE A 238 20.66 -23.89 -6.28
C ILE A 238 21.48 -24.53 -7.40
N ASN A 239 22.02 -23.69 -8.28
CA ASN A 239 22.96 -24.10 -9.30
C ASN A 239 24.33 -23.45 -9.04
N LYS A 240 25.24 -24.23 -8.45
CA LYS A 240 26.58 -23.75 -8.05
C LYS A 240 27.51 -23.48 -9.23
N SER A 241 27.34 -24.17 -10.36
CA SER A 241 28.20 -23.96 -11.55
C SER A 241 27.88 -22.64 -12.26
N THR A 242 26.60 -22.29 -12.36
CA THR A 242 26.15 -21.02 -12.95
C THR A 242 26.04 -19.88 -11.93
N LYS A 243 26.33 -20.14 -10.65
CA LYS A 243 26.21 -19.20 -9.54
C LYS A 243 24.82 -18.56 -9.46
N LYS A 244 23.78 -19.39 -9.49
CA LYS A 244 22.38 -18.96 -9.39
C LYS A 244 21.63 -19.69 -8.27
N VAL A 245 20.69 -18.99 -7.65
CA VAL A 245 19.72 -19.53 -6.69
C VAL A 245 18.33 -19.33 -7.27
N LYS A 246 17.50 -20.38 -7.23
CA LYS A 246 16.09 -20.28 -7.57
C LYS A 246 15.32 -19.85 -6.34
N VAL A 247 14.62 -18.72 -6.43
CA VAL A 247 13.87 -18.15 -5.32
C VAL A 247 12.38 -18.07 -5.64
N LYS A 248 11.55 -18.11 -4.59
CA LYS A 248 10.13 -17.77 -4.64
C LYS A 248 9.89 -16.55 -3.76
N GLN A 249 9.29 -15.50 -4.29
CA GLN A 249 9.10 -14.27 -3.54
C GLN A 249 7.64 -14.05 -3.20
N SER A 250 7.39 -13.48 -2.04
CA SER A 250 6.02 -13.32 -1.56
C SER A 250 5.92 -12.28 -0.47
N TRP A 251 4.71 -11.78 -0.29
CA TRP A 251 4.38 -10.76 0.69
C TRP A 251 3.00 -11.04 1.30
N SER A 252 2.72 -10.39 2.44
CA SER A 252 1.39 -10.36 3.05
C SER A 252 1.24 -9.11 3.90
N LEU A 253 0.01 -8.61 4.02
CA LEU A 253 -0.34 -7.50 4.89
C LEU A 253 -1.50 -7.94 5.80
N ALA A 254 -1.37 -7.70 7.10
CA ALA A 254 -2.37 -8.07 8.10
C ALA A 254 -2.56 -6.96 9.14
N LYS A 255 -3.78 -6.80 9.66
CA LYS A 255 -4.05 -5.96 10.83
C LYS A 255 -3.61 -6.69 12.09
N VAL A 256 -2.97 -6.00 13.03
CA VAL A 256 -2.44 -6.59 14.27
C VAL A 256 -2.89 -5.89 15.55
N SER A 257 -3.49 -4.71 15.44
CA SER A 257 -4.29 -4.06 16.50
C SER A 257 -5.22 -3.05 15.89
#